data_AF-A0A742XP95-F1
#
_entry.id   AF-A0A742XP95-F1
#
_cell.length_a   1.000
_cell.length_b   1.000
_cell.length_c   1.000
_cell.angle_alpha   90.00
_cell.angle_beta   90.00
_cell.angle_gamma   90.00
#
_symmetry.space_group_name_H-M   'P 1'
#
loop_
_entity.id
_entity.type
_entity.pdbx_description
1 polymer ?
#
loop_
_entity_poly.entity_id
_entity_poly.type
_entity_poly.pdbx_seq_one_letter_code
_entity_poly.pdbx_strand_id
1 'polypeptide(L)'
;MSASHLLNRWLHGAAAAEPEMVQVTLEQIQPFTLNPRVTRNPGYDALKASIRARGLDNPPVLTRRPGDEKYMLASGGNTRLAILNELWQETQETRFYQFCWPYRPWPQDVSLQQGELQCLIGHLAENDLHNGLTFIERAEGCLRLRDLYRTAGIPCPTQQALAEQLTRDGYPITQSKISRMVQTVDWLLPCIPDALYAGLTRTVIERLLALRSAAEQVWSRLVPPEQEQDFTLLFNNALSAFNGEPAGVIPQLVQDELLGAMSAHGGIPYNTLLAELSDGQSKRQALLGPPAEKILWPPPPAPEKLPRESATLVDDDVLTPPDEADGEAETTVERPVDHQTPPLHTQIAQAAQEIGIIWGLGSCIRQDNEATCGFNIAPCQDFHHPAAQKCWQVLAALSGKYVAPMPLLELLLSPACDDEQIPRILRLIGLCRQQRLREAHDDAID
;
A
#
# COMPACT_ATOMS: atom_id res chain seq x y z
N MET A 1 -6.47 -8.47 1.36
CA MET A 1 -7.33 -9.14 0.37
C MET A 1 -6.51 -9.30 -0.91
N SER A 2 -6.35 -10.52 -1.42
CA SER A 2 -5.59 -10.76 -2.65
C SER A 2 -6.35 -10.25 -3.88
N ALA A 3 -5.65 -9.72 -4.90
CA ALA A 3 -6.25 -9.33 -6.19
C ALA A 3 -7.09 -10.45 -6.83
N SER A 4 -6.79 -11.71 -6.52
CA SER A 4 -7.59 -12.86 -6.95
C SER A 4 -9.05 -12.83 -6.48
N HIS A 5 -9.41 -12.14 -5.38
CA HIS A 5 -10.81 -11.96 -4.98
C HIS A 5 -11.54 -10.87 -5.76
N LEU A 6 -10.85 -9.78 -6.12
CA LEU A 6 -11.40 -8.74 -7.01
C LEU A 6 -11.66 -9.31 -8.40
N LEU A 7 -10.76 -10.22 -8.80
CA LEU A 7 -10.90 -10.95 -10.03
C LEU A 7 -12.07 -11.92 -9.99
N ASN A 8 -12.69 -12.33 -8.88
CA ASN A 8 -13.73 -13.38 -8.88
C ASN A 8 -15.17 -12.89 -9.10
N ARG A 9 -15.38 -11.59 -9.36
CA ARG A 9 -16.71 -11.03 -9.57
C ARG A 9 -16.73 -10.17 -10.83
N TRP A 10 -17.41 -10.64 -11.87
CA TRP A 10 -17.87 -9.72 -12.93
C TRP A 10 -18.86 -8.73 -12.32
N LEU A 11 -18.93 -7.50 -12.85
CA LEU A 11 -19.75 -6.38 -12.32
C LEU A 11 -21.15 -6.77 -11.81
N HIS A 12 -21.78 -7.83 -12.36
CA HIS A 12 -23.08 -8.34 -11.93
C HIS A 12 -23.19 -9.87 -11.79
N GLY A 13 -22.06 -10.61 -11.80
CA GLY A 13 -22.07 -12.08 -11.77
C GLY A 13 -21.88 -12.69 -10.38
N ALA A 14 -22.43 -13.89 -10.16
CA ALA A 14 -22.06 -14.75 -9.04
C ALA A 14 -20.54 -15.01 -9.04
N ALA A 15 -19.96 -15.29 -7.87
CA ALA A 15 -18.56 -15.73 -7.79
C ALA A 15 -18.35 -16.90 -8.75
N ALA A 16 -17.48 -16.73 -9.73
CA ALA A 16 -17.24 -17.78 -10.72
C ALA A 16 -16.69 -19.03 -10.00
N ALA A 17 -17.08 -20.21 -10.48
CA ALA A 17 -16.43 -21.49 -10.17
C ALA A 17 -14.91 -21.40 -10.45
N GLU A 18 -14.14 -22.38 -9.97
CA GLU A 18 -12.70 -22.44 -10.25
C GLU A 18 -12.42 -22.18 -11.74
N PRO A 19 -11.44 -21.31 -12.07
CA PRO A 19 -11.19 -20.93 -13.45
C PRO A 19 -10.79 -22.16 -14.26
N GLU A 20 -11.45 -22.35 -15.41
CA GLU A 20 -11.13 -23.42 -16.36
C GLU A 20 -9.68 -23.27 -16.83
N MET A 21 -8.92 -24.36 -16.92
CA MET A 21 -7.56 -24.30 -17.46
C MET A 21 -7.58 -24.58 -18.95
N VAL A 22 -7.01 -23.70 -19.77
CA VAL A 22 -6.95 -23.85 -21.23
C VAL A 22 -5.50 -24.02 -21.70
N GLN A 23 -5.30 -24.93 -22.65
CA GLN A 23 -4.04 -25.08 -23.36
C GLN A 23 -4.01 -24.07 -24.52
N VAL A 24 -3.03 -23.18 -24.51
CA VAL A 24 -2.90 -22.11 -25.50
C VAL A 24 -1.45 -21.94 -25.93
N THR A 25 -1.26 -21.43 -27.15
CA THR A 25 0.03 -20.97 -27.62
C THR A 25 0.16 -19.46 -27.48
N LEU A 26 1.41 -18.99 -27.50
CA LEU A 26 1.75 -17.56 -27.45
C LEU A 26 1.03 -16.75 -28.55
N GLU A 27 0.87 -17.32 -29.75
CA GLU A 27 0.20 -16.66 -30.89
C GLU A 27 -1.31 -16.49 -30.72
N GLN A 28 -1.91 -17.36 -29.89
CA GLN A 28 -3.34 -17.34 -29.55
C GLN A 28 -3.66 -16.31 -28.47
N ILE A 29 -2.65 -15.68 -27.86
CA ILE A 29 -2.82 -14.67 -26.81
C ILE A 29 -2.44 -13.29 -27.36
N GLN A 30 -3.30 -12.30 -27.12
CA GLN A 30 -3.04 -10.90 -27.42
C GLN A 30 -2.98 -10.07 -26.13
N PRO A 31 -2.19 -8.98 -26.11
CA PRO A 31 -2.18 -8.07 -24.96
C PRO A 31 -3.54 -7.40 -24.80
N PHE A 32 -3.86 -7.01 -23.56
CA PHE A 32 -5.01 -6.13 -23.34
C PHE A 32 -4.74 -4.77 -23.96
N THR A 33 -5.66 -4.30 -24.81
CA THR A 33 -5.50 -3.09 -25.62
C THR A 33 -5.53 -1.80 -24.80
N LEU A 34 -6.31 -1.76 -23.71
CA LEU A 34 -6.39 -0.61 -22.80
C LEU A 34 -5.38 -0.74 -21.65
N ASN A 35 -4.15 -1.15 -21.96
CA ASN A 35 -3.10 -1.30 -20.95
C ASN A 35 -2.85 0.03 -20.22
N PRO A 36 -2.99 0.11 -18.89
CA PRO A 36 -2.70 1.35 -18.16
C PRO A 36 -1.21 1.68 -18.11
N ARG A 37 -0.32 0.70 -18.31
CA ARG A 37 1.13 0.95 -18.44
C ARG A 37 1.46 1.27 -19.90
N VAL A 38 1.97 2.46 -20.14
CA VAL A 38 2.49 2.90 -21.45
C VAL A 38 4.01 2.96 -21.48
N THR A 39 4.65 3.06 -20.32
CA THR A 39 6.10 3.09 -20.16
C THR A 39 6.70 1.68 -20.03
N ARG A 40 8.01 1.54 -20.26
CA ARG A 40 8.71 0.26 -20.01
C ARG A 40 8.68 -0.03 -18.50
N ASN A 41 8.31 -1.25 -18.14
CA ASN A 41 8.32 -1.68 -16.74
C ASN A 41 9.75 -1.55 -16.18
N PRO A 42 9.99 -0.83 -15.07
CA PRO A 42 11.34 -0.66 -14.52
C PRO A 42 11.95 -2.00 -14.07
N GLY A 43 11.12 -2.96 -13.66
CA GLY A 43 11.54 -4.32 -13.31
C GLY A 43 11.57 -5.30 -14.49
N TYR A 44 11.53 -4.82 -15.75
CA TYR A 44 11.43 -5.69 -16.93
C TYR A 44 12.56 -6.72 -16.99
N ASP A 45 13.81 -6.29 -16.85
CA ASP A 45 14.98 -7.15 -17.03
C ASP A 45 15.10 -8.18 -15.91
N ALA A 46 14.83 -7.76 -14.66
CA ALA A 46 14.76 -8.65 -13.51
C ALA A 46 13.63 -9.69 -13.66
N LEU A 47 12.47 -9.26 -14.14
CA LEU A 47 11.33 -10.15 -14.39
C LEU A 47 11.64 -11.13 -15.53
N LYS A 48 12.30 -10.69 -16.60
CA LYS A 48 12.76 -11.54 -17.71
C LYS A 48 13.77 -12.57 -17.25
N ALA A 49 14.75 -12.18 -16.44
CA ALA A 49 15.72 -13.10 -15.87
C ALA A 49 15.05 -14.14 -14.96
N SER A 50 14.09 -13.72 -14.13
CA SER A 50 13.30 -14.62 -13.28
C SER A 50 12.50 -15.63 -14.10
N ILE A 51 11.77 -15.17 -15.14
CA ILE A 51 10.98 -16.03 -16.03
C ILE A 51 11.88 -16.99 -16.80
N ARG A 52 13.04 -16.55 -17.27
CA ARG A 52 14.01 -17.41 -17.97
C ARG A 52 14.52 -18.53 -17.06
N ALA A 53 14.83 -18.20 -15.81
CA ALA A 53 15.39 -19.16 -14.85
C ALA A 53 14.36 -20.18 -14.34
N ARG A 54 13.16 -19.73 -13.99
CA ARG A 54 12.19 -20.52 -13.21
C ARG A 54 10.88 -20.80 -13.93
N GLY A 55 10.64 -20.16 -15.08
CA GLY A 55 9.33 -20.11 -15.71
C GLY A 55 8.41 -19.08 -15.06
N LEU A 56 7.14 -19.10 -15.46
CA LEU A 56 6.14 -18.14 -14.98
C LEU A 56 5.32 -18.74 -13.83
N ASP A 57 5.66 -18.38 -12.58
CA ASP A 57 4.99 -18.95 -11.39
C ASP A 57 3.50 -18.61 -11.29
N ASN A 58 3.14 -17.37 -11.63
CA ASN A 58 1.78 -16.84 -11.50
C ASN A 58 1.22 -16.58 -12.90
N PRO A 59 0.50 -17.57 -13.50
CA PRO A 59 -0.05 -17.42 -14.83
C PRO A 59 -1.16 -16.35 -14.85
N PRO A 60 -1.16 -15.43 -15.84
CA PRO A 60 -2.24 -14.47 -16.01
C PRO A 60 -3.56 -15.17 -16.36
N VAL A 61 -4.67 -14.56 -15.92
CA VAL A 61 -6.01 -15.03 -16.31
C VAL A 61 -6.33 -14.56 -17.72
N LEU A 62 -6.76 -15.50 -18.56
CA LEU A 62 -7.23 -15.26 -19.91
C LEU A 62 -8.74 -15.01 -19.91
N THR A 63 -9.18 -14.16 -20.83
CA THR A 63 -10.57 -14.04 -21.23
C THR A 63 -10.64 -13.88 -22.75
N ARG A 64 -11.84 -13.89 -23.34
CA ARG A 64 -11.99 -13.74 -24.79
C ARG A 64 -13.27 -12.97 -25.07
N ARG A 65 -13.15 -11.83 -25.76
CA ARG A 65 -14.31 -11.04 -26.18
C ARG A 65 -15.21 -11.88 -27.11
N PRO A 66 -16.53 -11.71 -27.03
CA PRO A 66 -17.45 -12.31 -27.99
C PRO A 66 -17.03 -11.98 -29.43
N GLY A 67 -16.75 -12.99 -30.24
CA GLY A 67 -16.32 -12.85 -31.64
C GLY A 67 -14.81 -12.73 -31.87
N ASP A 68 -13.98 -12.55 -30.84
CA ASP A 68 -12.52 -12.55 -31.00
C ASP A 68 -12.00 -13.98 -31.20
N GLU A 69 -11.02 -14.14 -32.11
CA GLU A 69 -10.32 -15.41 -32.30
C GLU A 69 -9.31 -15.69 -31.16
N LYS A 70 -8.57 -14.65 -30.76
CA LYS A 70 -7.49 -14.73 -29.77
C LYS A 70 -7.99 -14.49 -28.34
N TYR A 71 -7.35 -15.15 -27.38
CA TYR A 71 -7.49 -14.84 -25.96
C TYR A 71 -6.81 -13.52 -25.64
N MET A 72 -7.33 -12.80 -24.66
CA MET A 72 -6.73 -11.59 -24.11
C MET A 72 -6.51 -11.72 -22.61
N LEU A 73 -5.62 -10.90 -22.06
CA LEU A 73 -5.32 -10.86 -20.65
C LEU A 73 -6.43 -10.14 -19.86
N ALA A 74 -7.14 -10.88 -19.02
CA ALA A 74 -8.23 -10.35 -18.18
C ALA A 74 -7.71 -9.38 -17.11
N SER A 75 -6.48 -9.60 -16.63
CA SER A 75 -5.86 -8.77 -15.60
C SER A 75 -4.34 -8.91 -15.60
N GLY A 76 -3.64 -7.78 -15.56
CA GLY A 76 -2.19 -7.76 -15.54
C GLY A 76 -1.56 -8.55 -16.69
N GLY A 77 -0.29 -8.90 -16.54
CA GLY A 77 0.35 -9.87 -17.43
C GLY A 77 0.85 -9.34 -18.77
N ASN A 78 0.49 -8.14 -19.22
CA ASN A 78 0.97 -7.61 -20.51
C ASN A 78 2.51 -7.59 -20.58
N THR A 79 3.19 -7.16 -19.51
CA THR A 79 4.67 -7.21 -19.44
C THR A 79 5.19 -8.65 -19.48
N ARG A 80 4.54 -9.57 -18.77
CA ARG A 80 4.92 -11.01 -18.75
C ARG A 80 4.75 -11.61 -20.15
N LEU A 81 3.68 -11.30 -20.86
CA LEU A 81 3.43 -11.73 -22.24
C LEU A 81 4.49 -11.18 -23.20
N ALA A 82 4.87 -9.90 -23.07
CA ALA A 82 5.96 -9.33 -23.87
C ALA A 82 7.29 -10.03 -23.63
N ILE A 83 7.61 -10.34 -22.36
CA ILE A 83 8.81 -11.09 -21.98
C ILE A 83 8.79 -12.51 -22.58
N LEU A 84 7.66 -13.20 -22.53
CA LEU A 84 7.51 -14.54 -23.11
C LEU A 84 7.74 -14.52 -24.63
N ASN A 85 7.23 -13.50 -25.32
CA ASN A 85 7.52 -13.29 -26.74
C ASN A 85 9.00 -13.13 -27.01
N GLU A 86 9.69 -12.30 -26.24
CA GLU A 86 11.12 -12.07 -26.40
C GLU A 86 11.94 -13.34 -26.11
N LEU A 87 11.61 -14.07 -25.03
CA LEU A 87 12.27 -15.33 -24.68
C LEU A 87 12.04 -16.41 -25.74
N TRP A 88 10.83 -16.52 -26.29
CA TRP A 88 10.54 -17.43 -27.39
C TRP A 88 11.39 -17.10 -28.62
N GLN A 89 11.45 -15.81 -29.01
CA GLN A 89 12.27 -15.37 -30.14
C GLN A 89 13.76 -15.69 -29.94
N GLU A 90 14.28 -15.54 -28.72
CA GLU A 90 15.68 -15.81 -28.40
C GLU A 90 16.03 -17.31 -28.32
N THR A 91 15.18 -18.12 -27.71
CA THR A 91 15.54 -19.50 -27.33
C THR A 91 14.81 -20.58 -28.11
N GLN A 92 13.64 -20.26 -28.69
CA GLN A 92 12.73 -21.23 -29.33
C GLN A 92 12.38 -22.41 -28.41
N GLU A 93 12.40 -22.21 -27.09
CA GLU A 93 12.02 -23.25 -26.12
C GLU A 93 10.50 -23.30 -25.94
N THR A 94 9.93 -24.50 -26.03
CA THR A 94 8.46 -24.71 -25.99
C THR A 94 7.80 -24.21 -24.71
N ARG A 95 8.52 -24.14 -23.58
CA ARG A 95 8.01 -23.57 -22.32
C ARG A 95 7.69 -22.07 -22.38
N PHE A 96 8.23 -21.34 -23.37
CA PHE A 96 7.90 -19.94 -23.63
C PHE A 96 6.88 -19.78 -24.78
N TYR A 97 6.35 -20.88 -25.30
CA TYR A 97 5.41 -20.89 -26.43
C TYR A 97 4.07 -21.56 -26.10
N GLN A 98 4.06 -22.65 -25.32
CA GLN A 98 2.87 -23.40 -24.94
C GLN A 98 2.59 -23.24 -23.45
N PHE A 99 1.33 -22.96 -23.12
CA PHE A 99 0.91 -22.65 -21.76
C PHE A 99 -0.41 -23.33 -21.39
N CYS A 100 -0.53 -23.68 -20.11
CA CYS A 100 -1.79 -24.07 -19.49
C CYS A 100 -2.20 -22.97 -18.51
N TRP A 101 -3.07 -22.06 -18.94
CA TRP A 101 -3.42 -20.85 -18.16
C TRP A 101 -4.89 -20.85 -17.75
N PRO A 102 -5.22 -20.20 -16.61
CA PRO A 102 -6.60 -20.04 -16.20
C PRO A 102 -7.34 -19.16 -17.20
N TYR A 103 -8.52 -19.62 -17.59
CA TYR A 103 -9.43 -18.95 -18.51
C TYR A 103 -10.74 -18.65 -17.80
N ARG A 104 -11.26 -17.48 -18.14
CA ARG A 104 -12.59 -17.07 -17.77
C ARG A 104 -13.39 -16.68 -18.99
N PRO A 105 -14.52 -17.37 -19.25
CA PRO A 105 -15.40 -17.00 -20.34
C PRO A 105 -15.99 -15.60 -20.09
N TRP A 106 -16.17 -14.88 -21.18
CA TRP A 106 -16.90 -13.62 -21.17
C TRP A 106 -18.37 -13.89 -20.86
N PRO A 107 -18.99 -13.24 -19.85
CA PRO A 107 -20.38 -13.49 -19.51
C PRO A 107 -21.32 -13.07 -20.64
N GLN A 108 -22.35 -13.87 -20.90
CA GLN A 108 -23.29 -13.61 -21.99
C GLN A 108 -24.14 -12.35 -21.76
N ASP A 109 -24.35 -11.98 -20.50
CA ASP A 109 -25.12 -10.83 -20.03
C ASP A 109 -24.31 -9.54 -19.90
N VAL A 110 -23.00 -9.59 -20.15
CA VAL A 110 -22.08 -8.45 -20.01
C VAL A 110 -21.72 -7.89 -21.38
N SER A 111 -21.97 -6.60 -21.58
CA SER A 111 -21.61 -5.92 -22.83
C SER A 111 -20.09 -5.86 -23.02
N LEU A 112 -19.64 -5.64 -24.26
CA LEU A 112 -18.21 -5.47 -24.57
C LEU A 112 -17.55 -4.41 -23.68
N GLN A 113 -18.21 -3.27 -23.51
CA GLN A 113 -17.70 -2.15 -22.73
C GLN A 113 -17.63 -2.46 -21.23
N GLN A 114 -18.62 -3.17 -20.69
CA GLN A 114 -18.64 -3.56 -19.29
C GLN A 114 -17.52 -4.57 -18.97
N GLY A 115 -17.24 -5.51 -19.86
CA GLY A 115 -16.14 -6.44 -19.62
C GLY A 115 -14.76 -5.80 -19.86
N GLU A 116 -14.62 -4.86 -20.81
CA GLU A 116 -13.40 -4.06 -20.97
C GLU A 116 -13.13 -3.21 -19.73
N LEU A 117 -14.19 -2.65 -19.13
CA LEU A 117 -14.14 -1.93 -17.87
C LEU A 117 -13.62 -2.83 -16.73
N GLN A 118 -14.18 -4.04 -16.59
CA GLN A 118 -13.74 -5.01 -15.58
C GLN A 118 -12.26 -5.40 -15.80
N CYS A 119 -11.84 -5.61 -17.04
CA CYS A 119 -10.45 -5.92 -17.36
C CYS A 119 -9.54 -4.76 -16.94
N LEU A 120 -9.86 -3.52 -17.30
CA LEU A 120 -9.07 -2.36 -16.93
C LEU A 120 -8.96 -2.17 -15.41
N ILE A 121 -10.05 -2.40 -14.66
CA ILE A 121 -10.01 -2.44 -13.19
C ILE A 121 -9.01 -3.50 -12.69
N GLY A 122 -9.06 -4.72 -13.23
CA GLY A 122 -8.14 -5.79 -12.88
C GLY A 122 -6.68 -5.45 -13.17
N HIS A 123 -6.42 -4.82 -14.33
CA HIS A 123 -5.08 -4.34 -14.69
C HIS A 123 -4.60 -3.22 -13.75
N LEU A 124 -5.44 -2.25 -13.39
CA LEU A 124 -5.06 -1.19 -12.45
C LEU A 124 -4.78 -1.74 -11.04
N ALA A 125 -5.65 -2.61 -10.54
CA ALA A 125 -5.50 -3.21 -9.21
C ALA A 125 -4.23 -4.08 -9.11
N GLU A 126 -3.96 -4.94 -10.09
CA GLU A 126 -2.77 -5.79 -10.14
C GLU A 126 -1.47 -4.95 -10.19
N ASN A 127 -1.45 -3.87 -10.99
CA ASN A 127 -0.27 -3.03 -11.07
C ASN A 127 0.01 -2.26 -9.76
N ASP A 128 -1.03 -1.83 -9.06
CA ASP A 128 -0.90 -1.16 -7.76
C ASP A 128 -0.37 -2.08 -6.65
N LEU A 129 -0.51 -3.40 -6.78
CA LEU A 129 0.02 -4.37 -5.82
C LEU A 129 1.50 -4.75 -6.05
N HIS A 130 1.96 -4.81 -7.30
CA HIS A 130 3.24 -5.46 -7.62
C HIS A 130 4.31 -4.53 -8.23
N ASN A 131 3.97 -3.73 -9.24
CA ASN A 131 4.96 -3.00 -10.06
C ASN A 131 4.49 -1.55 -10.32
N GLY A 132 4.02 -0.84 -9.28
CA GLY A 132 3.29 0.42 -9.31
C GLY A 132 3.42 1.28 -10.57
N LEU A 133 2.27 1.59 -11.19
CA LEU A 133 2.20 2.60 -12.27
C LEU A 133 2.73 3.94 -11.79
N THR A 134 3.27 4.73 -12.73
CA THR A 134 3.50 6.15 -12.48
C THR A 134 2.18 6.83 -12.10
N PHE A 135 2.26 7.98 -11.43
CA PHE A 135 1.05 8.69 -11.04
C PHE A 135 0.18 9.04 -12.25
N ILE A 136 0.81 9.42 -13.37
CA ILE A 136 0.13 9.81 -14.60
C ILE A 136 -0.54 8.64 -15.31
N GLU A 137 0.13 7.49 -15.43
CA GLU A 137 -0.47 6.26 -15.98
C GLU A 137 -1.72 5.83 -15.21
N ARG A 138 -1.65 5.91 -13.87
CA ARG A 138 -2.81 5.64 -13.02
C ARG A 138 -3.93 6.67 -13.23
N ALA A 139 -3.58 7.94 -13.39
CA ALA A 139 -4.54 9.01 -13.63
C ALA A 139 -5.29 8.79 -14.95
N GLU A 140 -4.58 8.57 -16.05
CA GLU A 140 -5.17 8.27 -17.35
C GLU A 140 -6.03 7.01 -17.33
N GLY A 141 -5.57 5.94 -16.68
CA GLY A 141 -6.36 4.72 -16.48
C GLY A 141 -7.67 4.97 -15.74
N CYS A 142 -7.65 5.81 -14.69
CA CYS A 142 -8.85 6.20 -13.96
C CYS A 142 -9.82 7.06 -14.81
N LEU A 143 -9.30 7.96 -15.64
CA LEU A 143 -10.14 8.76 -16.56
C LEU A 143 -10.70 7.92 -17.69
N ARG A 144 -9.95 6.93 -18.17
CA ARG A 144 -10.45 5.93 -19.14
C ARG A 144 -11.59 5.11 -18.55
N LEU A 145 -11.48 4.69 -17.29
CA LEU A 145 -12.58 4.01 -16.58
C LEU A 145 -13.82 4.90 -16.48
N ARG A 146 -13.67 6.19 -16.15
CA ARG A 146 -14.79 7.16 -16.15
C ARG A 146 -15.51 7.18 -17.51
N ASP A 147 -14.76 7.19 -18.61
CA ASP A 147 -15.34 7.22 -19.95
C ASP A 147 -15.99 5.88 -20.32
N LEU A 148 -15.39 4.75 -19.93
CA LEU A 148 -15.99 3.42 -20.10
C LEU A 148 -17.29 3.26 -19.31
N TYR A 149 -17.37 3.75 -18.07
CA TYR A 149 -18.63 3.78 -17.30
C TYR A 149 -19.72 4.55 -18.06
N ARG A 150 -19.38 5.71 -18.62
CA ARG A 150 -20.31 6.51 -19.43
C ARG A 150 -20.81 5.72 -20.64
N THR A 151 -19.92 5.09 -21.39
CA THR A 151 -20.29 4.28 -22.57
C THR A 151 -21.08 3.02 -22.19
N ALA A 152 -20.81 2.44 -21.02
CA ALA A 152 -21.56 1.32 -20.47
C ALA A 152 -22.93 1.70 -19.88
N GLY A 153 -23.32 2.98 -19.93
CA GLY A 153 -24.60 3.46 -19.38
C GLY A 153 -24.63 3.53 -17.85
N ILE A 154 -23.48 3.56 -17.19
CA ILE A 154 -23.33 3.67 -15.74
C ILE A 154 -22.95 5.13 -15.41
N PRO A 155 -23.93 5.98 -15.02
CA PRO A 155 -23.68 7.40 -14.83
C PRO A 155 -22.84 7.66 -13.57
N CYS A 156 -21.67 8.28 -13.75
CA CYS A 156 -20.85 8.81 -12.66
C CYS A 156 -20.75 10.35 -12.82
N PRO A 157 -21.79 11.13 -12.45
CA PRO A 157 -21.85 12.56 -12.75
C PRO A 157 -20.85 13.40 -11.95
N THR A 158 -20.37 12.90 -10.82
CA THR A 158 -19.42 13.58 -9.95
C THR A 158 -18.19 12.72 -9.70
N GLN A 159 -17.09 13.35 -9.28
CA GLN A 159 -15.88 12.63 -8.86
C GLN A 159 -16.15 11.72 -7.64
N GLN A 160 -17.09 12.11 -6.76
CA GLN A 160 -17.52 11.28 -5.63
C GLN A 160 -18.26 10.02 -6.11
N ALA A 161 -19.21 10.16 -7.04
CA ALA A 161 -19.92 9.03 -7.62
C ALA A 161 -18.95 8.06 -8.34
N LEU A 162 -17.95 8.60 -9.04
CA LEU A 162 -16.90 7.79 -9.67
C LEU A 162 -16.07 7.03 -8.61
N ALA A 163 -15.67 7.68 -7.52
CA ALA A 163 -14.93 7.04 -6.43
C ALA A 163 -15.71 5.88 -5.79
N GLU A 164 -17.00 6.10 -5.53
CA GLU A 164 -17.90 5.09 -4.97
C GLU A 164 -18.10 3.92 -5.92
N GLN A 165 -18.29 4.19 -7.22
CA GLN A 165 -18.45 3.17 -8.24
C GLN A 165 -17.17 2.34 -8.40
N LEU A 166 -16.00 2.97 -8.52
CA LEU A 166 -14.72 2.28 -8.60
C LEU A 166 -14.47 1.40 -7.36
N THR A 167 -14.78 1.93 -6.18
CA THR A 167 -14.63 1.17 -4.92
C THR A 167 -15.56 -0.04 -4.88
N ARG A 168 -16.82 0.12 -5.32
CA ARG A 168 -17.80 -0.98 -5.44
C ARG A 168 -17.33 -2.07 -6.39
N ASP A 169 -16.68 -1.69 -7.47
CA ASP A 169 -16.20 -2.59 -8.52
C ASP A 169 -14.80 -3.15 -8.24
N GLY A 170 -14.21 -2.83 -7.09
CA GLY A 170 -12.98 -3.45 -6.60
C GLY A 170 -11.71 -2.61 -6.67
N TYR A 171 -11.80 -1.34 -7.10
CA TYR A 171 -10.68 -0.41 -7.13
C TYR A 171 -10.89 0.76 -6.14
N PRO A 172 -10.54 0.58 -4.85
CA PRO A 172 -10.77 1.59 -3.83
C PRO A 172 -9.93 2.85 -4.09
N ILE A 173 -10.61 3.97 -4.29
CA ILE A 173 -10.00 5.28 -4.55
C ILE A 173 -10.84 6.39 -3.92
N THR A 174 -10.20 7.46 -3.46
CA THR A 174 -10.89 8.61 -2.86
C THR A 174 -11.17 9.69 -3.90
N GLN A 175 -12.26 10.45 -3.71
CA GLN A 175 -12.58 11.62 -4.55
C GLN A 175 -11.41 12.61 -4.63
N SER A 176 -10.72 12.87 -3.52
CA SER A 176 -9.58 13.81 -3.51
C SER A 176 -8.38 13.30 -4.31
N LYS A 177 -8.23 11.97 -4.51
CA LYS A 177 -7.21 11.40 -5.40
C LYS A 177 -7.63 11.57 -6.85
N ILE A 178 -8.90 11.31 -7.18
CA ILE A 178 -9.48 11.55 -8.51
C ILE A 178 -9.34 13.02 -8.91
N SER A 179 -9.64 13.95 -8.00
CA SER A 179 -9.51 15.39 -8.24
C SER A 179 -8.09 15.76 -8.67
N ARG A 180 -7.07 15.29 -7.94
CA ARG A 180 -5.66 15.51 -8.30
C ARG A 180 -5.28 14.85 -9.61
N MET A 181 -5.78 13.65 -9.89
CA MET A 181 -5.55 12.95 -11.16
C MET A 181 -6.09 13.75 -12.35
N VAL A 182 -7.33 14.22 -12.26
CA VAL A 182 -7.97 15.09 -13.27
C VAL A 182 -7.10 16.33 -13.49
N GLN A 183 -6.76 17.05 -12.43
CA GLN A 183 -5.93 18.26 -12.52
C GLN A 183 -4.53 17.98 -13.09
N THR A 184 -3.93 16.84 -12.77
CA THR A 184 -2.62 16.46 -13.32
C THR A 184 -2.71 16.23 -14.83
N VAL A 185 -3.74 15.52 -15.28
CA VAL A 185 -3.97 15.27 -16.71
C VAL A 185 -4.33 16.55 -17.46
N ASP A 186 -5.14 17.43 -16.86
CA ASP A 186 -5.60 18.63 -17.54
C ASP A 186 -4.54 19.75 -17.54
N TRP A 187 -3.76 19.89 -16.47
CA TRP A 187 -2.87 21.05 -16.27
C TRP A 187 -1.38 20.74 -16.41
N LEU A 188 -0.93 19.55 -16.00
CA LEU A 188 0.51 19.23 -15.97
C LEU A 188 0.93 18.37 -17.17
N LEU A 189 0.11 17.37 -17.55
CA LEU A 189 0.42 16.47 -18.67
C LEU A 189 0.68 17.19 -20.00
N PRO A 190 -0.06 18.23 -20.40
CA PRO A 190 0.23 18.96 -21.63
C PRO A 190 1.59 19.69 -21.61
N CYS A 191 2.13 19.95 -20.42
CA CYS A 191 3.30 20.81 -20.24
C CYS A 191 4.58 20.01 -19.99
N ILE A 192 4.50 18.97 -19.15
CA ILE A 192 5.65 18.16 -18.69
C ILE A 192 5.42 16.65 -18.82
N PRO A 193 5.05 16.15 -20.02
CA PRO A 193 4.76 14.74 -20.21
C PRO A 193 5.94 13.82 -19.87
N ASP A 194 7.16 14.18 -20.28
CA ASP A 194 8.34 13.32 -20.10
C ASP A 194 8.67 13.16 -18.62
N ALA A 195 8.61 14.24 -17.84
CA ALA A 195 8.83 14.18 -16.40
C ALA A 195 7.78 13.31 -15.69
N LEU A 196 6.51 13.44 -16.08
CA LEU A 196 5.41 12.66 -15.49
C LEU A 196 5.57 11.16 -15.77
N TYR A 197 5.84 10.78 -17.02
CA TYR A 197 6.06 9.39 -17.41
C TYR A 197 7.39 8.82 -16.93
N ALA A 198 8.40 9.66 -16.69
CA ALA A 198 9.63 9.28 -16.01
C ALA A 198 9.44 9.06 -14.49
N GLY A 199 8.23 9.25 -13.96
CA GLY A 199 7.89 8.91 -12.58
C GLY A 199 7.95 10.09 -11.61
N LEU A 200 7.60 11.30 -12.06
CA LEU A 200 7.47 12.45 -11.16
C LEU A 200 6.64 12.11 -9.92
N THR A 201 7.21 12.41 -8.76
CA THR A 201 6.64 11.97 -7.49
C THR A 201 5.34 12.70 -7.17
N ARG A 202 4.45 12.02 -6.46
CA ARG A 202 3.17 12.59 -6.01
C ARG A 202 3.35 13.88 -5.19
N THR A 203 4.38 13.96 -4.36
CA THR A 203 4.65 15.14 -3.52
C THR A 203 4.98 16.36 -4.38
N VAL A 204 5.78 16.18 -5.43
CA VAL A 204 6.08 17.26 -6.39
C VAL A 204 4.84 17.66 -7.17
N ILE A 205 4.09 16.69 -7.71
CA ILE A 205 2.82 16.94 -8.42
C ILE A 205 1.86 17.76 -7.55
N GLU A 206 1.64 17.36 -6.30
CA GLU A 206 0.74 18.09 -5.39
C GLU A 206 1.20 19.52 -5.11
N ARG A 207 2.52 19.76 -5.03
CA ARG A 207 3.07 21.12 -4.88
C ARG A 207 2.88 21.97 -6.14
N LEU A 208 3.03 21.39 -7.33
CA LEU A 208 2.79 22.10 -8.60
C LEU A 208 1.31 22.46 -8.77
N LEU A 209 0.40 21.54 -8.44
CA LEU A 209 -1.03 21.81 -8.46
C LEU A 209 -1.41 22.92 -7.47
N ALA A 210 -0.87 22.88 -6.26
CA ALA A 210 -1.10 23.92 -5.26
C ALA A 210 -0.54 25.28 -5.70
N LEU A 211 0.66 25.30 -6.29
CA LEU A 211 1.28 26.48 -6.86
C LEU A 211 0.40 27.09 -7.96
N ARG A 212 -0.07 26.27 -8.92
CA ARG A 212 -0.95 26.74 -10.00
C ARG A 212 -2.20 27.41 -9.42
N SER A 213 -2.91 26.74 -8.51
CA SER A 213 -4.14 27.29 -7.93
C SER A 213 -3.89 28.57 -7.12
N ALA A 214 -2.80 28.65 -6.37
CA ALA A 214 -2.46 29.86 -5.61
C ALA A 214 -2.10 31.02 -6.55
N ALA A 215 -1.30 30.77 -7.58
CA ALA A 215 -0.91 31.77 -8.56
C ALA A 215 -2.12 32.28 -9.37
N GLU A 216 -3.05 31.42 -9.76
CA GLU A 216 -4.29 31.78 -10.45
C GLU A 216 -5.17 32.71 -9.59
N GLN A 217 -5.27 32.42 -8.29
CA GLN A 217 -6.00 33.26 -7.34
C GLN A 217 -5.33 34.62 -7.10
N VAL A 218 -4.00 34.70 -7.15
CA VAL A 218 -3.27 35.97 -7.06
C VAL A 218 -3.44 36.76 -8.36
N TRP A 219 -3.32 36.10 -9.51
CA TRP A 219 -3.48 36.71 -10.83
C TRP A 219 -4.85 37.38 -10.99
N SER A 220 -5.93 36.63 -10.75
CA SER A 220 -7.31 37.12 -10.84
C SER A 220 -7.66 38.23 -9.85
N ARG A 221 -6.91 38.37 -8.74
CA ARG A 221 -7.09 39.46 -7.78
C ARG A 221 -6.38 40.75 -8.20
N LEU A 222 -5.23 40.64 -8.85
CA LEU A 222 -4.35 41.77 -9.13
C LEU A 222 -4.47 42.29 -10.58
N VAL A 223 -4.86 41.43 -11.52
CA VAL A 223 -5.00 41.78 -12.93
C VAL A 223 -6.49 42.00 -13.24
N PRO A 224 -6.87 43.18 -13.77
CA PRO A 224 -8.24 43.44 -14.20
C PRO A 224 -8.66 42.50 -15.35
N PRO A 225 -9.94 42.11 -15.45
CA PRO A 225 -10.45 41.21 -16.49
C PRO A 225 -10.23 41.73 -17.93
N GLU A 226 -10.07 43.05 -18.09
CA GLU A 226 -9.82 43.72 -19.37
C GLU A 226 -8.38 43.54 -19.89
N GLN A 227 -7.45 43.18 -19.00
CA GLN A 227 -6.05 42.87 -19.28
C GLN A 227 -5.72 41.40 -19.02
N GLU A 228 -6.74 40.57 -18.77
CA GLU A 228 -6.60 39.16 -18.45
C GLU A 228 -6.17 38.41 -19.71
N GLN A 229 -4.85 38.35 -19.93
CA GLN A 229 -4.28 37.26 -20.70
C GLN A 229 -4.58 35.95 -19.98
N ASP A 230 -4.73 34.88 -20.76
CA ASP A 230 -5.03 33.56 -20.23
C ASP A 230 -3.89 33.10 -19.30
N PHE A 231 -4.14 33.15 -17.98
CA PHE A 231 -3.24 32.64 -16.95
C PHE A 231 -2.78 31.20 -17.27
N THR A 232 -3.65 30.41 -17.89
CA THR A 232 -3.34 29.05 -18.33
C THR A 232 -2.14 29.05 -19.28
N LEU A 233 -2.06 29.97 -20.23
CA LEU A 233 -0.94 30.06 -21.16
C LEU A 233 0.36 30.44 -20.45
N LEU A 234 0.31 31.38 -19.51
CA LEU A 234 1.47 31.78 -18.71
C LEU A 234 2.00 30.60 -17.88
N PHE A 235 1.11 29.90 -17.20
CA PHE A 235 1.45 28.72 -16.41
C PHE A 235 2.04 27.61 -17.28
N ASN A 236 1.40 27.31 -18.41
CA ASN A 236 1.85 26.25 -19.31
C ASN A 236 3.24 26.55 -19.85
N ASN A 237 3.49 27.78 -20.32
CA ASN A 237 4.80 28.19 -20.84
C ASN A 237 5.90 28.10 -19.78
N ALA A 238 5.64 28.59 -18.55
CA ALA A 238 6.60 28.51 -17.45
C ALA A 238 6.91 27.06 -17.07
N LEU A 239 5.89 26.20 -17.01
CA LEU A 239 6.05 24.81 -16.63
C LEU A 239 6.75 23.98 -17.71
N SER A 240 6.53 24.26 -18.99
CA SER A 240 7.13 23.52 -20.11
C SER A 240 8.66 23.56 -20.15
N ALA A 241 9.28 24.58 -19.55
CA ALA A 241 10.74 24.64 -19.42
C ALA A 241 11.33 23.49 -18.56
N PHE A 242 10.50 22.80 -17.78
CA PHE A 242 10.87 21.72 -16.87
C PHE A 242 10.50 20.34 -17.40
N ASN A 243 10.19 20.21 -18.70
CA ASN A 243 9.89 18.91 -19.31
C ASN A 243 11.19 18.12 -19.58
N GLY A 244 11.57 17.26 -18.64
CA GLY A 244 12.76 16.43 -18.73
C GLY A 244 12.83 15.45 -17.56
N GLU A 245 14.01 15.25 -16.99
CA GLU A 245 14.18 14.35 -15.85
C GLU A 245 13.38 14.79 -14.61
N PRO A 246 12.73 13.87 -13.87
CA PRO A 246 11.92 14.22 -12.69
C PRO A 246 12.69 15.02 -11.63
N ALA A 247 13.99 14.78 -11.50
CA ALA A 247 14.86 15.49 -10.56
C ALA A 247 15.04 16.98 -10.92
N GLY A 248 14.85 17.35 -12.18
CA GLY A 248 14.91 18.73 -12.66
C GLY A 248 13.64 19.54 -12.35
N VAL A 249 12.53 18.88 -12.04
CA VAL A 249 11.25 19.54 -11.72
C VAL A 249 11.24 19.98 -10.26
N ILE A 250 11.87 21.11 -9.99
CA ILE A 250 11.98 21.69 -8.64
C ILE A 250 10.86 22.73 -8.46
N PRO A 251 9.88 22.53 -7.55
CA PRO A 251 8.74 23.43 -7.40
C PRO A 251 9.10 24.90 -7.17
N GLN A 252 10.22 25.17 -6.48
CA GLN A 252 10.70 26.54 -6.25
C GLN A 252 11.16 27.21 -7.56
N LEU A 253 11.87 26.50 -8.43
CA LEU A 253 12.29 27.05 -9.71
C LEU A 253 11.09 27.27 -10.65
N VAL A 254 10.11 26.36 -10.62
CA VAL A 254 8.85 26.54 -11.36
C VAL A 254 8.10 27.77 -10.85
N GLN A 255 8.08 28.00 -9.52
CA GLN A 255 7.49 29.19 -8.93
C GLN A 255 8.20 30.46 -9.42
N ASP A 256 9.53 30.49 -9.39
CA ASP A 256 10.29 31.68 -9.80
C ASP A 256 10.06 32.01 -11.28
N GLU A 257 10.07 30.99 -12.15
CA GLU A 257 9.78 31.16 -13.59
C GLU A 257 8.36 31.67 -13.83
N LEU A 258 7.36 31.08 -13.13
CA LEU A 258 5.96 31.51 -13.21
C LEU A 258 5.78 32.95 -12.75
N LEU A 259 6.38 33.32 -11.62
CA LEU A 259 6.32 34.68 -11.09
C LEU A 259 7.02 35.69 -12.00
N GLY A 260 8.13 35.30 -12.63
CA GLY A 260 8.79 36.08 -13.67
C GLY A 260 7.88 36.34 -14.88
N ALA A 261 7.23 35.28 -15.38
CA ALA A 261 6.28 35.37 -16.49
C ALA A 261 5.07 36.26 -16.13
N MET A 262 4.49 36.07 -14.94
CA MET A 262 3.39 36.90 -14.43
C MET A 262 3.82 38.36 -14.28
N SER A 263 5.02 38.62 -13.76
CA SER A 263 5.53 39.99 -13.57
C SER A 263 5.72 40.71 -14.91
N ALA A 264 6.31 40.04 -15.89
CA ALA A 264 6.55 40.59 -17.22
C ALA A 264 5.25 40.93 -17.96
N HIS A 265 4.22 40.07 -17.84
CA HIS A 265 2.96 40.27 -18.56
C HIS A 265 1.97 41.19 -17.82
N GLY A 266 1.87 41.08 -16.50
CA GLY A 266 0.92 41.86 -15.70
C GLY A 266 1.44 43.24 -15.29
N GLY A 267 2.73 43.52 -15.50
CA GLY A 267 3.37 44.75 -15.01
C GLY A 267 3.44 44.84 -13.48
N ILE A 268 3.13 43.74 -12.77
CA ILE A 268 3.16 43.67 -11.32
C ILE A 268 4.59 43.33 -10.88
N PRO A 269 5.19 44.04 -9.92
CA PRO A 269 6.53 43.72 -9.44
C PRO A 269 6.61 42.29 -8.87
N TYR A 270 7.68 41.57 -9.20
CA TYR A 270 7.94 40.20 -8.72
C TYR A 270 7.76 40.05 -7.21
N ASN A 271 8.35 40.95 -6.41
CA ASN A 271 8.27 40.89 -4.95
C ASN A 271 6.83 41.03 -4.42
N THR A 272 5.98 41.78 -5.12
CA THR A 272 4.55 41.90 -4.77
C THR A 272 3.82 40.59 -5.01
N LEU A 273 4.07 39.95 -6.16
CA LEU A 273 3.49 38.64 -6.48
C LEU A 273 3.96 37.55 -5.50
N LEU A 274 5.25 37.53 -5.17
CA LEU A 274 5.83 36.59 -4.21
C LEU A 274 5.23 36.78 -2.81
N ALA A 275 5.06 38.03 -2.37
CA ALA A 275 4.43 38.34 -1.08
C ALA A 275 2.98 37.86 -1.04
N GLU A 276 2.17 38.16 -2.05
CA GLU A 276 0.76 37.72 -2.12
C GLU A 276 0.61 36.20 -2.18
N LEU A 277 1.50 35.51 -2.89
CA LEU A 277 1.50 34.05 -2.98
C LEU A 277 1.89 33.39 -1.65
N SER A 278 2.83 34.01 -0.92
CA SER A 278 3.25 33.57 0.42
C SER A 278 2.18 33.88 1.49
N ASP A 279 1.57 35.06 1.44
CA ASP A 279 0.49 35.48 2.33
C ASP A 279 -0.75 34.60 2.20
N GLY A 280 -1.02 34.06 1.00
CA GLY A 280 -2.06 33.04 0.79
C GLY A 280 -1.77 31.74 1.55
N GLN A 281 -0.50 31.32 1.62
CA GLN A 281 -0.09 30.16 2.42
C GLN A 281 -0.17 30.46 3.92
N SER A 282 0.26 31.65 4.36
CA SER A 282 0.16 32.09 5.76
C SER A 282 -1.29 32.28 6.22
N LYS A 283 -2.18 32.84 5.39
CA LYS A 283 -3.62 32.97 5.69
C LYS A 283 -4.31 31.60 5.71
N ARG A 284 -3.95 30.69 4.80
CA ARG A 284 -4.44 29.30 4.84
C ARG A 284 -3.97 28.58 6.11
N GLN A 285 -2.73 28.78 6.52
CA GLN A 285 -2.16 28.23 7.76
C GLN A 285 -2.73 28.92 9.01
N ALA A 286 -3.13 30.18 8.93
CA ALA A 286 -3.80 30.89 10.02
C ALA A 286 -5.29 30.49 10.16
N LEU A 287 -5.98 30.22 9.04
CA LEU A 287 -7.39 29.81 9.01
C LEU A 287 -7.58 28.32 9.32
N LEU A 288 -6.68 27.45 8.84
CA LEU A 288 -6.72 26.00 9.08
C LEU A 288 -5.85 25.55 10.26
N GLY A 289 -5.07 26.46 10.85
CA GLY A 289 -3.98 26.14 11.77
C GLY A 289 -2.78 25.47 11.07
N PRO A 290 -1.61 25.31 11.73
CA PRO A 290 -0.73 24.19 11.40
C PRO A 290 -1.58 22.91 11.45
N PRO A 291 -1.39 21.94 10.53
CA PRO A 291 -2.18 20.71 10.56
C PRO A 291 -2.12 20.16 11.97
N ALA A 292 -3.28 20.07 12.63
CA ALA A 292 -3.36 19.57 13.98
C ALA A 292 -2.64 18.22 13.97
N GLU A 293 -1.48 18.16 14.63
CA GLU A 293 -0.88 16.89 14.96
C GLU A 293 -1.98 16.15 15.69
N LYS A 294 -2.46 15.07 15.10
CA LYS A 294 -3.51 14.26 15.72
C LYS A 294 -2.81 13.63 16.91
N ILE A 295 -2.82 14.33 18.05
CA ILE A 295 -2.44 13.75 19.33
C ILE A 295 -3.51 12.69 19.55
N LEU A 296 -3.17 11.45 19.22
CA LEU A 296 -4.08 10.30 19.27
C LEU A 296 -4.53 10.00 20.71
N TRP A 297 -3.95 10.67 21.71
CA TRP A 297 -4.28 10.51 23.13
C TRP A 297 -3.83 11.73 23.94
N PRO A 298 -4.74 12.54 24.54
CA PRO A 298 -4.29 13.49 25.55
C PRO A 298 -3.82 12.69 26.78
N PRO A 299 -2.68 13.05 27.40
CA PRO A 299 -2.29 12.40 28.65
C PRO A 299 -3.41 12.60 29.69
N PRO A 300 -3.71 11.59 30.51
CA PRO A 300 -4.70 11.74 31.58
C PRO A 300 -4.29 12.91 32.50
N PRO A 301 -5.26 13.65 33.07
CA PRO A 301 -4.95 14.79 33.93
C PRO A 301 -4.05 14.30 35.06
N ALA A 302 -2.88 14.93 35.17
CA ALA A 302 -1.89 14.56 36.18
C ALA A 302 -2.56 14.68 37.56
N PRO A 303 -2.49 13.66 38.42
CA PRO A 303 -2.98 13.78 39.78
C PRO A 303 -2.16 14.86 40.50
N GLU A 304 -2.89 15.74 41.15
CA GLU A 304 -2.41 16.83 41.98
C GLU A 304 -1.36 16.29 42.97
N LYS A 305 -0.12 16.77 42.86
CA LYS A 305 0.96 16.36 43.76
C LYS A 305 0.68 16.91 45.16
N LEU A 306 0.16 16.06 46.04
CA LEU A 306 0.32 16.30 47.48
C LEU A 306 1.79 16.06 47.88
N PRO A 307 2.38 16.87 48.78
CA PRO A 307 3.78 16.78 49.12
C PRO A 307 4.11 15.45 49.83
N ARG A 308 5.19 14.79 49.39
CA ARG A 308 5.78 13.63 50.09
C ARG A 308 6.59 14.15 51.28
N GLU A 309 6.21 13.73 52.48
CA GLU A 309 7.13 13.64 53.61
C GLU A 309 7.75 12.23 53.67
N SER A 310 8.97 12.20 54.18
CA SER A 310 9.98 11.14 54.06
C SER A 310 9.93 10.09 55.19
N ALA A 311 10.73 9.03 55.00
CA ALA A 311 11.27 8.08 56.00
C ALA A 311 10.34 6.90 56.40
N THR A 312 10.73 5.65 56.66
CA THR A 312 12.03 4.94 56.80
C THR A 312 11.77 3.42 56.92
N LEU A 313 12.74 2.60 56.48
CA LEU A 313 13.24 1.28 56.97
C LEU A 313 12.40 0.34 57.86
N VAL A 314 12.34 -0.96 57.51
CA VAL A 314 12.74 -2.21 58.24
C VAL A 314 12.30 -3.42 57.38
N ASP A 315 13.08 -4.43 56.96
CA ASP A 315 14.02 -5.43 57.54
C ASP A 315 13.36 -6.76 58.00
N ASP A 316 14.11 -7.86 57.80
CA ASP A 316 13.94 -9.30 58.14
C ASP A 316 12.91 -10.17 57.37
N ASP A 317 13.07 -11.49 57.15
CA ASP A 317 14.18 -12.49 57.06
C ASP A 317 13.50 -13.88 56.81
N VAL A 318 14.30 -14.89 56.45
CA VAL A 318 14.13 -16.36 56.66
C VAL A 318 13.59 -17.27 55.53
N LEU A 319 14.54 -17.98 54.88
CA LEU A 319 14.75 -19.45 54.67
C LEU A 319 13.51 -20.37 54.44
N THR A 320 13.45 -21.43 53.61
CA THR A 320 14.41 -22.33 52.91
C THR A 320 13.61 -23.30 51.97
N PRO A 321 14.26 -24.04 51.03
CA PRO A 321 13.69 -25.04 50.10
C PRO A 321 13.95 -26.48 50.64
N PRO A 322 14.05 -27.60 49.86
CA PRO A 322 13.62 -27.99 48.50
C PRO A 322 12.85 -29.35 48.50
N ASP A 323 12.45 -29.89 47.33
CA ASP A 323 12.65 -31.34 47.07
C ASP A 323 12.56 -31.71 45.57
N GLU A 324 13.46 -32.61 45.19
CA GLU A 324 13.70 -33.23 43.89
C GLU A 324 12.82 -34.48 43.68
N ALA A 325 12.63 -34.92 42.42
CA ALA A 325 12.92 -36.29 41.94
C ALA A 325 12.23 -36.63 40.60
N ASP A 326 13.08 -36.79 39.58
CA ASP A 326 13.28 -37.93 38.67
C ASP A 326 12.15 -38.70 37.94
N GLY A 327 12.50 -39.00 36.67
CA GLY A 327 12.13 -40.20 35.90
C GLY A 327 11.03 -39.99 34.85
N GLU A 328 11.07 -40.49 33.62
CA GLU A 328 11.98 -41.36 32.86
C GLU A 328 11.52 -41.29 31.39
N ALA A 329 12.42 -41.60 30.45
CA ALA A 329 12.16 -41.57 29.01
C ALA A 329 11.53 -42.88 28.51
N GLU A 330 10.55 -42.81 27.62
CA GLU A 330 10.17 -43.93 26.73
C GLU A 330 9.89 -43.44 25.31
N THR A 331 10.76 -43.85 24.39
CA THR A 331 10.59 -43.77 22.94
C THR A 331 9.70 -44.91 22.43
N THR A 332 8.65 -44.59 21.68
CA THR A 332 8.03 -45.51 20.71
C THR A 332 7.79 -44.79 19.38
N VAL A 333 8.18 -45.46 18.30
CA VAL A 333 8.11 -45.05 16.90
C VAL A 333 6.79 -45.58 16.33
N GLU A 334 6.00 -44.76 15.61
CA GLU A 334 5.48 -45.05 14.25
C GLU A 334 4.42 -44.03 13.70
N ARG A 335 4.74 -43.54 12.50
CA ARG A 335 3.89 -43.19 11.31
C ARG A 335 3.06 -41.89 11.24
N PRO A 336 2.97 -41.29 10.02
CA PRO A 336 2.67 -39.88 9.80
C PRO A 336 1.17 -39.62 9.64
N VAL A 337 0.66 -38.57 10.29
CA VAL A 337 -0.73 -38.13 10.22
C VAL A 337 -0.76 -36.63 9.93
N ASP A 338 -1.61 -36.26 8.97
CA ASP A 338 -2.04 -34.93 8.50
C ASP A 338 -1.36 -33.69 9.08
N HIS A 339 -0.87 -32.82 8.18
CA HIS A 339 -0.52 -31.43 8.49
C HIS A 339 -1.77 -30.62 8.85
N GLN A 340 -2.36 -30.90 10.01
CA GLN A 340 -3.24 -29.96 10.68
C GLN A 340 -2.36 -28.82 11.19
N THR A 341 -2.55 -27.64 10.61
CA THR A 341 -1.94 -26.40 11.12
C THR A 341 -2.24 -26.31 12.63
N PRO A 342 -1.24 -26.15 13.51
CA PRO A 342 -1.48 -26.12 14.94
C PRO A 342 -2.49 -25.03 15.31
N PRO A 343 -3.27 -25.19 16.40
CA PRO A 343 -4.20 -24.17 16.86
C PRO A 343 -3.53 -22.80 17.00
N LEU A 344 -4.27 -21.71 16.76
CA LEU A 344 -3.71 -20.35 16.72
C LEU A 344 -2.98 -19.99 18.03
N HIS A 345 -3.53 -20.37 19.19
CA HIS A 345 -2.86 -20.18 20.49
C HIS A 345 -1.50 -20.91 20.58
N THR A 346 -1.41 -22.13 20.05
CA THR A 346 -0.16 -22.89 19.99
C THR A 346 0.86 -22.22 19.08
N GLN A 347 0.42 -21.65 17.94
CA GLN A 347 1.30 -20.88 17.06
C GLN A 347 1.82 -19.60 17.72
N ILE A 348 0.97 -18.90 18.49
CA ILE A 348 1.37 -17.70 19.23
C ILE A 348 2.38 -18.06 20.33
N ALA A 349 2.11 -19.12 21.10
CA ALA A 349 3.02 -19.59 22.15
C ALA A 349 4.39 -20.01 21.60
N GLN A 350 4.40 -20.74 20.47
CA GLN A 350 5.64 -21.13 19.79
C GLN A 350 6.44 -19.91 19.30
N ALA A 351 5.78 -18.95 18.66
CA ALA A 351 6.43 -17.72 18.20
C ALA A 351 6.97 -16.88 19.36
N ALA A 352 6.25 -16.81 20.49
CA ALA A 352 6.73 -16.16 21.70
C ALA A 352 7.97 -16.89 22.27
N GLN A 353 7.96 -18.23 22.29
CA GLN A 353 9.08 -19.05 22.77
C GLN A 353 10.33 -18.87 21.90
N GLU A 354 10.19 -18.88 20.58
CA GLU A 354 11.29 -18.65 19.63
C GLU A 354 11.97 -17.30 19.87
N ILE A 355 11.18 -16.23 20.07
CA ILE A 355 11.70 -14.90 20.39
C ILE A 355 12.33 -14.89 21.78
N GLY A 356 11.71 -15.55 22.76
CA GLY A 356 12.22 -15.65 24.12
C GLY A 356 13.59 -16.32 24.20
N ILE A 357 13.82 -17.39 23.43
CA ILE A 357 15.11 -18.10 23.40
C ILE A 357 16.25 -17.19 22.94
N ILE A 358 16.01 -16.36 21.91
CA ILE A 358 17.02 -15.43 21.36
C ILE A 358 17.50 -14.45 22.44
N TRP A 359 16.59 -14.03 23.31
CA TRP A 359 16.88 -13.05 24.38
C TRP A 359 17.14 -13.69 25.75
N GLY A 360 17.26 -15.02 25.84
CA GLY A 360 17.45 -15.73 27.11
C GLY A 360 16.23 -15.72 28.05
N LEU A 361 15.05 -15.38 27.54
CA LEU A 361 13.77 -15.30 28.26
C LEU A 361 12.92 -16.57 28.12
N GLY A 362 13.41 -17.61 27.43
CA GLY A 362 12.64 -18.83 27.17
C GLY A 362 12.11 -19.52 28.43
N SER A 363 12.82 -19.43 29.55
CA SER A 363 12.39 -19.95 30.86
C SER A 363 11.26 -19.14 31.51
N CYS A 364 11.09 -17.88 31.10
CA CYS A 364 10.04 -17.00 31.59
C CYS A 364 8.70 -17.22 30.87
N ILE A 365 8.71 -17.81 29.67
CA ILE A 365 7.51 -17.99 28.84
C ILE A 365 6.93 -19.38 29.11
N ARG A 366 5.64 -19.44 29.43
CA ARG A 366 4.89 -20.69 29.59
C ARG A 366 3.67 -20.66 28.71
N GLN A 367 3.43 -21.73 27.96
CA GLN A 367 2.18 -21.88 27.23
C GLN A 367 1.01 -21.93 28.22
N ASP A 368 -0.01 -21.13 27.98
CA ASP A 368 -1.23 -21.09 28.77
C ASP A 368 -2.41 -20.92 27.83
N ASN A 369 -3.19 -22.00 27.68
CA ASN A 369 -4.33 -22.02 26.77
C ASN A 369 -5.52 -21.21 27.29
N GLU A 370 -5.53 -20.82 28.57
CA GLU A 370 -6.55 -19.94 29.15
C GLU A 370 -6.18 -18.44 29.03
N ALA A 371 -4.93 -18.13 28.68
CA ALA A 371 -4.50 -16.76 28.44
C ALA A 371 -4.96 -16.27 27.05
N THR A 372 -5.37 -15.00 26.98
CA THR A 372 -5.85 -14.33 25.74
C THR A 372 -4.93 -14.54 24.52
N CYS A 373 -3.61 -14.58 24.72
CA CYS A 373 -2.65 -14.81 23.65
C CYS A 373 -1.98 -16.19 23.70
N GLY A 374 -2.50 -17.17 24.45
CA GLY A 374 -1.99 -18.55 24.47
C GLY A 374 -0.67 -18.77 25.23
N PHE A 375 -0.10 -17.72 25.83
CA PHE A 375 1.10 -17.81 26.66
C PHE A 375 1.07 -16.80 27.80
N ASN A 376 1.81 -17.12 28.85
CA ASN A 376 2.12 -16.25 29.97
C ASN A 376 3.62 -16.00 30.04
N ILE A 377 3.98 -14.84 30.57
CA ILE A 377 5.36 -14.53 30.89
C ILE A 377 5.51 -14.24 32.38
N ALA A 378 6.48 -14.91 33.02
CA ALA A 378 6.83 -14.69 34.42
C ALA A 378 7.61 -13.38 34.59
N PRO A 379 7.52 -12.71 35.75
CA PRO A 379 8.36 -11.56 36.06
C PRO A 379 9.84 -11.95 36.01
N CYS A 380 10.61 -11.17 35.27
CA CYS A 380 12.06 -11.30 35.19
C CYS A 380 12.67 -9.97 35.65
N GLN A 381 13.63 -10.02 36.58
CA GLN A 381 14.30 -8.83 37.11
C GLN A 381 15.76 -8.74 36.64
N ASP A 382 16.34 -9.87 36.22
CA ASP A 382 17.73 -9.96 35.75
C ASP A 382 17.79 -10.08 34.23
N PHE A 383 18.14 -8.98 33.56
CA PHE A 383 18.32 -8.95 32.11
C PHE A 383 19.79 -8.78 31.75
N HIS A 384 20.31 -9.70 30.94
CA HIS A 384 21.70 -9.62 30.45
C HIS A 384 21.93 -8.47 29.45
N HIS A 385 20.85 -7.89 28.87
CA HIS A 385 20.94 -6.83 27.88
C HIS A 385 19.68 -5.93 27.88
N PRO A 386 19.79 -4.60 27.62
CA PRO A 386 18.64 -3.69 27.55
C PRO A 386 17.57 -4.10 26.51
N ALA A 387 17.98 -4.71 25.40
CA ALA A 387 17.05 -5.22 24.40
C ALA A 387 16.28 -6.47 24.89
N ALA A 388 16.87 -7.29 25.77
CA ALA A 388 16.15 -8.39 26.41
C ALA A 388 15.05 -7.86 27.35
N GLN A 389 15.33 -6.79 28.10
CA GLN A 389 14.33 -6.10 28.91
C GLN A 389 13.18 -5.55 28.06
N LYS A 390 13.48 -4.90 26.94
CA LYS A 390 12.46 -4.39 25.99
C LYS A 390 11.65 -5.53 25.36
N CYS A 391 12.30 -6.63 25.00
CA CYS A 391 11.63 -7.82 24.49
C CYS A 391 10.68 -8.42 25.52
N TRP A 392 11.12 -8.55 26.78
CA TRP A 392 10.28 -9.00 27.88
C TRP A 392 9.05 -8.10 28.05
N GLN A 393 9.23 -6.77 28.01
CA GLN A 393 8.12 -5.80 28.10
C GLN A 393 7.11 -5.93 26.95
N VAL A 394 7.58 -6.16 25.73
CA VAL A 394 6.71 -6.43 24.57
C VAL A 394 5.92 -7.72 24.77
N LEU A 395 6.57 -8.82 25.17
CA LEU A 395 5.90 -10.10 25.43
C LEU A 395 4.92 -10.02 26.63
N ALA A 396 5.27 -9.25 27.65
CA ALA A 396 4.42 -8.98 28.82
C ALA A 396 3.17 -8.16 28.45
N ALA A 397 3.32 -7.16 27.58
CA ALA A 397 2.19 -6.39 27.05
C ALA A 397 1.30 -7.25 26.12
N LEU A 398 1.91 -8.15 25.34
CA LEU A 398 1.17 -9.05 24.45
C LEU A 398 0.39 -10.12 25.22
N SER A 399 0.92 -10.67 26.31
CA SER A 399 0.20 -11.65 27.16
C SER A 399 -0.99 -11.06 27.93
N GLY A 400 -1.14 -9.73 27.95
CA GLY A 400 -2.28 -9.04 28.59
C GLY A 400 -2.20 -8.95 30.12
N LYS A 401 -1.16 -9.50 30.75
CA LYS A 401 -0.98 -9.49 32.22
C LYS A 401 -0.44 -8.18 32.78
N TYR A 402 0.19 -7.35 31.96
CA TYR A 402 0.84 -6.12 32.40
C TYR A 402 0.38 -4.92 31.58
N VAL A 403 -0.06 -3.86 32.26
CA VAL A 403 -0.21 -2.51 31.68
C VAL A 403 1.19 -1.88 31.60
N ALA A 404 2.07 -2.50 30.83
CA ALA A 404 3.43 -2.03 30.62
C ALA A 404 3.51 -1.19 29.34
N PRO A 405 4.43 -0.20 29.27
CA PRO A 405 4.77 0.42 27.99
C PRO A 405 5.26 -0.67 27.02
N MET A 406 4.85 -0.58 25.76
CA MET A 406 5.26 -1.50 24.70
C MET A 406 6.36 -0.83 23.85
N PRO A 407 7.65 -0.95 24.21
CA PRO A 407 8.76 -0.29 23.52
C PRO A 407 9.12 -1.02 22.22
N LEU A 408 8.12 -1.48 21.45
CA LEU A 408 8.31 -2.30 20.26
C LEU A 408 9.18 -1.59 19.22
N LEU A 409 8.91 -0.30 18.96
CA LEU A 409 9.68 0.47 18.00
C LEU A 409 11.13 0.65 18.45
N GLU A 410 11.37 0.85 19.74
CA GLU A 410 12.73 0.93 20.28
C GLU A 410 13.47 -0.40 20.28
N LEU A 411 12.74 -1.52 20.41
CA LEU A 411 13.31 -2.86 20.26
C LEU A 411 13.71 -3.12 18.81
N LEU A 412 12.84 -2.78 17.85
CA LEU A 412 13.11 -2.96 16.42
C LEU A 412 14.22 -2.03 15.90
N LEU A 413 14.40 -0.85 16.50
CA LEU A 413 15.49 0.08 16.19
C LEU A 413 16.78 -0.21 16.98
N SER A 414 16.76 -1.19 17.88
CA SER A 414 17.94 -1.58 18.66
C SER A 414 18.98 -2.23 17.74
N PRO A 415 20.27 -1.85 17.81
CA PRO A 415 21.33 -2.49 17.02
C PRO A 415 21.57 -3.96 17.40
N ALA A 416 20.97 -4.43 18.51
CA ALA A 416 20.99 -5.84 18.90
C ALA A 416 19.84 -6.67 18.26
N CYS A 417 18.85 -6.02 17.62
CA CYS A 417 17.79 -6.68 16.87
C CYS A 417 18.22 -6.81 15.42
N ASP A 418 18.49 -8.02 14.96
CA ASP A 418 18.93 -8.29 13.58
C ASP A 418 17.75 -8.43 12.58
N ASP A 419 18.08 -8.47 11.29
CA ASP A 419 17.11 -8.59 10.19
C ASP A 419 16.34 -9.93 10.19
N GLU A 420 16.79 -10.94 10.95
CA GLU A 420 16.06 -12.21 11.12
C GLU A 420 15.05 -12.17 12.27
N GLN A 421 15.30 -11.36 13.29
CA GLN A 421 14.44 -11.17 14.46
C GLN A 421 13.23 -10.28 14.15
N ILE A 422 13.41 -9.24 13.33
CA ILE A 422 12.33 -8.32 12.91
C ILE A 422 11.11 -9.07 12.35
N PRO A 423 11.23 -9.95 11.34
CA PRO A 423 10.08 -10.64 10.78
C PRO A 423 9.43 -11.62 11.77
N ARG A 424 10.17 -12.19 12.72
CA ARG A 424 9.62 -13.07 13.77
C ARG A 424 8.75 -12.29 14.76
N ILE A 425 9.21 -11.11 15.19
CA ILE A 425 8.45 -10.21 16.06
C ILE A 425 7.17 -9.72 15.37
N LEU A 426 7.27 -9.31 14.10
CA LEU A 426 6.10 -8.88 13.32
C LEU A 426 5.11 -10.03 13.08
N ARG A 427 5.60 -11.26 12.90
CA ARG A 427 4.77 -12.46 12.80
C ARG A 427 4.00 -12.72 14.10
N LEU A 428 4.65 -12.65 15.26
CA LEU A 428 3.99 -12.81 16.56
C LEU A 428 2.87 -11.77 16.74
N ILE A 429 3.15 -10.50 16.42
CA ILE A 429 2.14 -9.42 16.49
C ILE A 429 0.96 -9.70 15.55
N GLY A 430 1.24 -10.18 14.34
CA GLY A 430 0.21 -10.59 13.37
C GLY A 430 -0.70 -11.67 13.92
N LEU A 431 -0.13 -12.69 14.58
CA LEU A 431 -0.88 -13.79 15.19
C LEU A 431 -1.72 -13.31 16.39
N CYS A 432 -1.16 -12.49 17.29
CA CYS A 432 -1.91 -11.90 18.41
C CYS A 432 -3.07 -11.01 17.92
N ARG A 433 -2.87 -10.24 16.83
CA ARG A 433 -3.93 -9.43 16.22
C ARG A 433 -5.04 -10.31 15.65
N GLN A 434 -4.68 -11.41 14.98
CA GLN A 434 -5.66 -12.35 14.43
C GLN A 434 -6.51 -12.98 15.54
N GLN A 435 -5.90 -13.30 16.69
CA GLN A 435 -6.60 -13.82 17.86
C GLN A 435 -7.61 -12.81 18.44
N ARG A 436 -7.18 -11.56 18.68
CA ARG A 436 -8.08 -10.51 19.19
C ARG A 436 -9.24 -10.19 18.25
N LEU A 437 -9.03 -10.33 16.93
CA LEU A 437 -10.10 -10.16 15.94
C LEU A 437 -11.12 -11.30 15.98
N ARG A 438 -10.73 -12.51 16.38
CA ARG A 438 -11.66 -13.64 16.58
C ARG A 438 -12.47 -13.45 17.85
N GLU A 439 -11.82 -13.10 18.95
CA GLU A 439 -12.50 -12.79 20.22
C GLU A 439 -13.53 -11.67 20.06
N ALA A 440 -13.18 -10.57 19.38
CA ALA A 440 -14.11 -9.47 19.11
C ALA A 440 -15.25 -9.85 18.13
N HIS A 441 -15.09 -10.91 17.34
CA HIS A 441 -16.16 -11.41 16.46
C HIS A 441 -17.11 -12.35 17.21
N ASP A 442 -16.57 -13.19 18.10
CA ASP A 442 -17.36 -14.09 18.95
C ASP A 442 -18.17 -13.28 19.98
N ASP A 443 -17.58 -12.23 20.59
CA ASP A 443 -18.27 -11.28 21.51
C ASP A 443 -19.38 -10.45 20.83
N ALA A 444 -19.41 -10.40 19.50
CA ALA A 444 -20.44 -9.64 18.74
C ALA A 444 -21.61 -10.52 18.28
N ILE A 445 -21.51 -11.84 18.48
CA ILE A 445 -22.51 -12.84 18.08
C ILE A 445 -23.33 -13.32 19.29
N ASP A 446 -22.78 -13.22 20.50
CA ASP A 446 -23.50 -13.34 21.78
C ASP A 446 -24.15 -12.01 22.22
#